data_AF-A0A0S8KKF9-F1
#
_entry.id   AF-A0A0S8KKF9-F1
#
_cell.length_a   1.000
_cell.length_b   1.000
_cell.length_c   1.000
_cell.angle_alpha   90.00
_cell.angle_beta   90.00
_cell.angle_gamma   90.00
#
_symmetry.space_group_name_H-M   'P 1'
#
loop_
_entity.id
_entity.type
_entity.pdbx_description
1 polymer ?
#
loop_
_entity_poly.entity_id
_entity_poly.type
_entity_poly.pdbx_seq_one_letter_code
_entity_poly.pdbx_strand_id
1 'polypeptide(L)'
;MKTLDYPNKMIYVLIISIVLILSIQTQVVSSNQECKWVSVDQNDIAELLTMIGDRVRENHNKLITWQGKIKIVTDSIDRGAIAERTFREQLKDDGQPIPNIIIEHYEFTREFAVDVNKEMVYEHHYPDRQKHLIMDLDTGRELQLKKHISLGSVKNILTSDYQIHCGADRVRDRVAFSRMAVKQVRPKGKLTCGSGLYPVFDPRETMRVFGNPLWKTFANYLAYIDKHGPSSIFQGYTMEVKLEECNVGDVKKYKIVLPGVSSGGPKVYMSFTLVCSSDAGFNVVSYSETADYDKILEHKTWNYGLINGVYIPVKQTKQRFDYLTGDLDDQSTLTFIEQKVNEPIPAEVFTYKNLGLQNGDKFIDKTLGKEYTYQNGELIP
;
A
#
# COMPACT_ATOMS: atom_id res chain seq x y z
N MET A 1 -15.66 20.77 42.26
CA MET A 1 -16.26 20.23 41.02
C MET A 1 -15.14 20.04 40.01
N LYS A 2 -14.64 18.81 39.86
CA LYS A 2 -13.67 18.43 38.81
C LYS A 2 -14.45 17.69 37.72
N THR A 3 -14.16 18.06 36.49
CA THR A 3 -14.89 17.83 35.26
C THR A 3 -14.93 16.36 34.81
N LEU A 4 -16.12 15.84 34.56
CA LEU A 4 -16.36 14.67 33.71
C LEU A 4 -16.28 15.15 32.24
N ASP A 5 -15.11 15.07 31.61
CA ASP A 5 -14.96 15.34 30.17
C ASP A 5 -14.23 14.21 29.40
N TYR A 6 -13.82 13.14 30.09
CA TYR A 6 -13.07 12.05 29.47
C TYR A 6 -13.88 10.94 28.76
N PRO A 7 -15.15 10.61 29.08
CA PRO A 7 -15.78 9.44 28.48
C PRO A 7 -16.20 9.65 27.01
N ASN A 8 -16.31 10.90 26.54
CA ASN A 8 -16.76 11.19 25.17
C ASN A 8 -15.72 10.82 24.12
N LYS A 9 -14.42 11.05 24.35
CA LYS A 9 -13.38 10.73 23.33
C LYS A 9 -13.24 9.22 23.08
N MET A 10 -13.34 8.43 24.13
CA MET A 10 -13.24 6.97 24.06
C MET A 10 -14.40 6.37 23.24
N ILE A 11 -15.61 6.90 23.44
CA ILE A 11 -16.80 6.52 22.68
C ILE A 11 -16.66 6.91 21.20
N TYR A 12 -16.12 8.10 20.88
CA TYR A 12 -15.93 8.50 19.48
C TYR A 12 -14.91 7.64 18.73
N VAL A 13 -13.79 7.27 19.34
CA VAL A 13 -12.77 6.42 18.68
C VAL A 13 -13.27 4.98 18.50
N LEU A 14 -13.94 4.41 19.52
CA LEU A 14 -14.53 3.07 19.41
C LEU A 14 -15.68 3.04 18.38
N ILE A 15 -16.51 4.09 18.33
CA ILE A 15 -17.56 4.23 17.31
C ILE A 15 -16.93 4.42 15.93
N ILE A 16 -15.84 5.17 15.76
CA ILE A 16 -15.18 5.32 14.45
C ILE A 16 -14.63 3.97 13.98
N SER A 17 -13.97 3.19 14.83
CA SER A 17 -13.47 1.86 14.48
C SER A 17 -14.60 0.86 14.18
N ILE A 18 -15.67 0.85 14.99
CA ILE A 18 -16.84 -0.03 14.76
C ILE A 18 -17.63 0.41 13.53
N VAL A 19 -17.77 1.71 13.27
CA VAL A 19 -18.43 2.25 12.07
C VAL A 19 -17.56 2.02 10.84
N LEU A 20 -16.23 2.05 10.91
CA LEU A 20 -15.36 1.63 9.80
C LEU A 20 -15.52 0.13 9.52
N ILE A 21 -15.54 -0.72 10.55
CA ILE A 21 -15.75 -2.16 10.42
C ILE A 21 -17.16 -2.47 9.84
N LEU A 22 -18.22 -1.79 10.30
CA LEU A 22 -19.61 -2.00 9.85
C LEU A 22 -19.94 -1.29 8.51
N SER A 23 -19.30 -0.16 8.20
CA SER A 23 -19.48 0.52 6.90
C SER A 23 -18.78 -0.21 5.76
N ILE A 24 -17.78 -1.04 6.05
CA ILE A 24 -17.20 -1.99 5.09
C ILE A 24 -18.17 -3.15 4.83
N GLN A 25 -18.96 -3.59 5.83
CA GLN A 25 -19.99 -4.62 5.63
C GLN A 25 -21.23 -4.11 4.88
N THR A 26 -21.54 -2.81 4.93
CA THR A 26 -22.81 -2.25 4.40
C THR A 26 -22.74 -1.69 2.98
N GLN A 27 -21.59 -1.73 2.29
CA GLN A 27 -21.50 -1.41 0.85
C GLN A 27 -21.59 -2.62 -0.09
N VAL A 28 -21.98 -3.80 0.42
CA VAL A 28 -22.40 -4.94 -0.41
C VAL A 28 -23.92 -5.06 -0.38
N VAL A 29 -24.61 -4.02 -0.88
CA VAL A 29 -26.01 -4.12 -1.31
C VAL A 29 -26.05 -3.96 -2.83
N SER A 30 -25.21 -4.75 -3.51
CA SER A 30 -25.36 -5.06 -4.93
C SER A 30 -25.75 -6.52 -5.01
N SER A 31 -27.03 -6.80 -5.25
CA SER A 31 -27.63 -8.13 -5.48
C SER A 31 -26.94 -9.30 -4.75
N ASN A 32 -27.53 -9.78 -3.65
CA ASN A 32 -27.14 -11.01 -2.93
C ASN A 32 -27.29 -12.31 -3.77
N GLN A 33 -27.05 -12.25 -5.08
CA GLN A 33 -26.91 -13.44 -5.89
C GLN A 33 -25.52 -14.01 -5.60
N GLU A 34 -25.52 -15.00 -4.72
CA GLU A 34 -24.33 -15.76 -4.34
C GLU A 34 -23.68 -16.35 -5.61
N CYS A 35 -22.40 -16.03 -5.81
CA CYS A 35 -21.61 -16.52 -6.93
C CYS A 35 -21.38 -18.03 -6.73
N LYS A 36 -22.07 -18.84 -7.55
CA LYS A 36 -21.88 -20.30 -7.59
C LYS A 36 -20.64 -20.61 -8.42
N TRP A 37 -19.52 -20.80 -7.75
CA TRP A 37 -18.24 -21.16 -8.37
C TRP A 37 -18.32 -22.54 -9.01
N VAL A 38 -17.87 -22.63 -10.26
CA VAL A 38 -17.72 -23.88 -11.01
C VAL A 38 -16.24 -24.07 -11.31
N SER A 39 -15.68 -25.22 -10.95
CA SER A 39 -14.29 -25.54 -11.29
C SER A 39 -14.12 -25.61 -12.80
N VAL A 40 -13.04 -25.00 -13.29
CA VAL A 40 -12.66 -25.06 -14.70
C VAL A 40 -11.81 -26.30 -14.97
N ASP A 41 -11.96 -26.88 -16.15
CA ASP A 41 -11.16 -28.02 -16.59
C ASP A 41 -9.66 -27.63 -16.61
N GLN A 42 -8.80 -28.54 -16.16
CA GLN A 42 -7.36 -28.32 -16.09
C GLN A 42 -6.76 -27.92 -17.45
N ASN A 43 -7.33 -28.41 -18.56
CA ASN A 43 -6.86 -28.08 -19.91
C ASN A 43 -7.16 -26.62 -20.32
N ASP A 44 -8.16 -25.99 -19.71
CA ASP A 44 -8.59 -24.62 -20.04
C ASP A 44 -7.89 -23.55 -19.18
N ILE A 45 -7.22 -23.95 -18.10
CA ILE A 45 -6.56 -23.02 -17.16
C ILE A 45 -5.53 -22.15 -17.89
N ALA A 46 -4.73 -22.73 -18.78
CA ALA A 46 -3.66 -21.99 -19.47
C ALA A 46 -4.22 -20.88 -20.37
N GLU A 47 -5.30 -21.17 -21.10
CA GLU A 47 -5.99 -20.20 -21.95
C GLU A 47 -6.62 -19.08 -21.11
N LEU A 48 -7.32 -19.43 -20.02
CA LEU A 48 -7.97 -18.43 -19.18
C LEU A 48 -6.96 -17.54 -18.44
N LEU A 49 -5.87 -18.08 -17.91
CA LEU A 49 -4.83 -17.26 -17.28
C LEU A 49 -4.19 -16.30 -18.27
N THR A 50 -3.93 -16.77 -19.51
CA THR A 50 -3.45 -15.92 -20.60
C THR A 50 -4.46 -14.81 -20.90
N MET A 51 -5.74 -15.15 -21.08
CA MET A 51 -6.80 -14.18 -21.38
C MET A 51 -6.94 -13.12 -20.27
N ILE A 52 -7.01 -13.52 -19.00
CA ILE A 52 -7.10 -12.58 -17.86
C ILE A 52 -5.85 -11.70 -17.81
N GLY A 53 -4.65 -12.30 -17.94
CA GLY A 53 -3.39 -11.58 -17.97
C GLY A 53 -3.34 -10.55 -19.09
N ASP A 54 -3.76 -10.92 -20.29
CA ASP A 54 -3.79 -10.05 -21.47
C ASP A 54 -4.79 -8.90 -21.30
N ARG A 55 -5.98 -9.15 -20.73
CA ARG A 55 -6.95 -8.09 -20.42
C ARG A 55 -6.42 -7.08 -19.40
N VAL A 56 -5.75 -7.56 -18.36
CA VAL A 56 -5.11 -6.67 -17.38
C VAL A 56 -3.95 -5.90 -18.01
N ARG A 57 -3.16 -6.53 -18.88
CA ARG A 57 -2.08 -5.88 -19.63
C ARG A 57 -2.63 -4.82 -20.59
N GLU A 58 -3.70 -5.11 -21.31
CA GLU A 58 -4.41 -4.16 -22.18
C GLU A 58 -4.86 -2.93 -21.37
N ASN A 59 -5.48 -3.14 -20.20
CA ASN A 59 -5.86 -2.05 -19.31
C ASN A 59 -4.64 -1.21 -18.88
N HIS A 60 -3.57 -1.86 -18.44
CA HIS A 60 -2.34 -1.18 -18.05
C HIS A 60 -1.72 -0.38 -19.20
N ASN A 61 -1.71 -0.91 -20.42
CA ASN A 61 -1.13 -0.25 -21.59
C ASN A 61 -1.92 0.99 -22.04
N LYS A 62 -3.18 1.11 -21.64
CA LYS A 62 -3.97 2.33 -21.85
C LYS A 62 -3.59 3.46 -20.87
N LEU A 63 -2.87 3.16 -19.79
CA LEU A 63 -2.45 4.14 -18.80
C LEU A 63 -1.17 4.85 -19.25
N ILE A 64 -1.30 6.12 -19.61
CA ILE A 64 -0.19 6.99 -20.05
C ILE A 64 0.22 7.92 -18.91
N THR A 65 -0.75 8.58 -18.29
CA THR A 65 -0.54 9.45 -17.11
C THR A 65 -1.59 9.18 -16.05
N TRP A 66 -1.21 9.37 -14.79
CA TRP A 66 -2.12 9.25 -13.65
C TRP A 66 -1.74 10.25 -12.56
N GLN A 67 -2.68 11.10 -12.16
CA GLN A 67 -2.48 12.04 -11.06
C GLN A 67 -3.71 12.11 -10.17
N GLY A 68 -3.52 12.49 -8.91
CA GLY A 68 -4.61 12.62 -7.95
C GLY A 68 -4.09 12.62 -6.52
N LYS A 69 -4.99 12.30 -5.59
CA LYS A 69 -4.67 12.18 -4.17
C LYS A 69 -5.14 10.85 -3.62
N ILE A 70 -4.51 10.40 -2.53
CA ILE A 70 -4.86 9.19 -1.80
C ILE A 70 -5.00 9.56 -0.34
N LYS A 71 -6.20 9.35 0.21
CA LYS A 71 -6.42 9.35 1.66
C LYS A 71 -6.07 7.97 2.19
N ILE A 72 -5.17 7.93 3.16
CA ILE A 72 -4.66 6.70 3.75
C ILE A 72 -5.03 6.71 5.22
N VAL A 73 -5.65 5.62 5.66
CA VAL A 73 -5.94 5.33 7.06
C VAL A 73 -5.26 4.01 7.37
N THR A 74 -4.44 3.97 8.42
CA THR A 74 -3.68 2.78 8.82
C THR A 74 -3.74 2.60 10.31
N ASP A 75 -3.94 1.35 10.75
CA ASP A 75 -3.76 0.92 12.12
C ASP A 75 -2.68 -0.18 12.16
N SER A 76 -1.69 -0.01 13.02
CA SER A 76 -0.70 -1.03 13.37
C SER A 76 -0.91 -1.45 14.81
N ILE A 77 -0.86 -2.75 15.09
CA ILE A 77 -1.13 -3.31 16.42
C ILE A 77 0.08 -4.11 16.87
N ASP A 78 0.74 -3.63 17.92
CA ASP A 78 1.82 -4.33 18.61
C ASP A 78 1.27 -5.10 19.80
N ARG A 79 1.76 -6.33 20.02
CA ARG A 79 1.36 -7.20 21.15
C ARG A 79 2.56 -7.75 21.93
N GLY A 80 2.36 -8.05 23.20
CA GLY A 80 3.32 -8.73 24.07
C GLY A 80 4.68 -8.05 24.08
N ALA A 81 5.74 -8.81 23.79
CA ALA A 81 7.12 -8.31 23.78
C ALA A 81 7.34 -7.16 22.76
N ILE A 82 6.58 -7.12 21.66
CA ILE A 82 6.67 -6.03 20.68
C ILE A 82 6.06 -4.75 21.27
N ALA A 83 4.88 -4.85 21.90
CA ALA A 83 4.24 -3.72 22.59
C ALA A 83 5.13 -3.18 23.71
N GLU A 84 5.70 -4.06 24.53
CA GLU A 84 6.64 -3.69 25.58
C GLU A 84 7.86 -2.94 25.01
N ARG A 85 8.46 -3.47 23.94
CA ARG A 85 9.58 -2.81 23.26
C ARG A 85 9.18 -1.43 22.72
N THR A 86 8.06 -1.32 22.01
CA THR A 86 7.55 -0.05 21.47
C THR A 86 7.34 0.97 22.58
N PHE A 87 6.72 0.58 23.71
CA PHE A 87 6.56 1.44 24.88
C PHE A 87 7.90 1.92 25.43
N ARG A 88 8.81 0.98 25.71
CA ARG A 88 10.11 1.28 26.31
C ARG A 88 11.01 2.10 25.42
N GLU A 89 10.95 1.94 24.11
CA GLU A 89 11.85 2.63 23.18
C GLU A 89 11.28 3.97 22.72
N GLN A 90 9.98 4.04 22.41
CA GLN A 90 9.38 5.13 21.65
C GLN A 90 8.41 6.00 22.45
N LEU A 91 7.82 5.49 23.54
CA LEU A 91 6.77 6.18 24.30
C LEU A 91 7.28 6.73 25.63
N LYS A 92 6.70 7.84 26.08
CA LYS A 92 7.00 8.44 27.39
C LYS A 92 6.48 7.52 28.47
N ASP A 93 7.33 7.28 29.45
CA ASP A 93 6.92 6.63 30.69
C ASP A 93 6.06 7.61 31.51
N ASP A 94 4.82 7.21 31.76
CA ASP A 94 3.82 7.94 32.55
C ASP A 94 3.68 7.35 33.97
N GLY A 95 4.51 6.38 34.34
CA GLY A 95 4.50 5.68 35.63
C GLY A 95 3.40 4.62 35.78
N GLN A 96 2.62 4.36 34.72
CA GLN A 96 1.60 3.31 34.71
C GLN A 96 2.19 1.97 34.21
N PRO A 97 1.48 0.84 34.40
CA PRO A 97 1.93 -0.46 33.88
C PRO A 97 2.19 -0.42 32.37
N ILE A 98 3.11 -1.24 31.87
CA ILE A 98 3.41 -1.29 30.44
C ILE A 98 2.22 -1.97 29.71
N PRO A 99 1.69 -1.38 28.61
CA PRO A 99 0.63 -2.00 27.82
C PRO A 99 1.07 -3.37 27.26
N ASN A 100 0.16 -4.34 27.28
CA ASN A 100 0.37 -5.61 26.56
C ASN A 100 -0.02 -5.51 25.08
N ILE A 101 -0.85 -4.53 24.72
CA ILE A 101 -1.26 -4.25 23.34
C ILE A 101 -1.29 -2.75 23.08
N ILE A 102 -0.64 -2.33 22.00
CA ILE A 102 -0.56 -0.93 21.58
C ILE A 102 -1.11 -0.85 20.17
N ILE A 103 -2.05 0.06 19.94
CA ILE A 103 -2.49 0.43 18.60
C ILE A 103 -1.90 1.78 18.24
N GLU A 104 -1.38 1.87 17.03
CA GLU A 104 -0.93 3.10 16.42
C GLU A 104 -1.75 3.37 15.16
N HIS A 105 -2.53 4.44 15.22
CA HIS A 105 -3.43 4.91 14.17
C HIS A 105 -2.84 6.13 13.46
N TYR A 106 -2.87 6.10 12.13
CA TYR A 106 -2.45 7.19 11.28
C TYR A 106 -3.48 7.47 10.19
N GLU A 107 -3.81 8.75 10.02
CA GLU A 107 -4.39 9.25 8.78
C GLU A 107 -3.49 10.28 8.10
N PHE A 108 -3.36 10.17 6.78
CA PHE A 108 -2.64 11.17 5.99
C PHE A 108 -3.09 11.15 4.53
N THR A 109 -2.70 12.19 3.79
CA THR A 109 -2.96 12.28 2.35
C THR A 109 -1.65 12.27 1.59
N ARG A 110 -1.61 11.54 0.47
CA ARG A 110 -0.54 11.64 -0.53
C ARG A 110 -1.10 12.21 -1.82
N GLU A 111 -0.50 13.26 -2.35
CA GLU A 111 -0.69 13.66 -3.74
C GLU A 111 0.34 12.94 -4.62
N PHE A 112 -0.05 12.55 -5.82
CA PHE A 112 0.83 11.86 -6.74
C PHE A 112 0.59 12.29 -8.18
N ALA A 113 1.63 12.14 -8.99
CA ALA A 113 1.58 12.24 -10.43
C ALA A 113 2.53 11.21 -11.04
N VAL A 114 2.09 10.53 -12.09
CA VAL A 114 2.83 9.47 -12.78
C VAL A 114 2.77 9.72 -14.28
N ASP A 115 3.94 9.73 -14.92
CA ASP A 115 4.08 9.62 -16.37
C ASP A 115 4.65 8.23 -16.65
N VAL A 116 3.81 7.33 -17.15
CA VAL A 116 4.16 5.91 -17.35
C VAL A 116 5.22 5.78 -18.43
N ASN A 117 5.09 6.52 -19.52
CA ASN A 117 5.99 6.44 -20.67
C ASN A 117 7.39 6.97 -20.36
N LYS A 118 7.48 8.01 -19.54
CA LYS A 118 8.78 8.57 -19.10
C LYS A 118 9.32 7.92 -17.82
N GLU A 119 8.60 6.95 -17.26
CA GLU A 119 8.91 6.30 -15.98
C GLU A 119 9.14 7.30 -14.83
N MET A 120 8.34 8.38 -14.80
CA MET A 120 8.45 9.42 -13.78
C MET A 120 7.32 9.31 -12.76
N VAL A 121 7.67 9.49 -11.49
CA VAL A 121 6.71 9.56 -10.37
C VAL A 121 7.04 10.79 -9.54
N TYR A 122 6.02 11.57 -9.24
CA TYR A 122 6.02 12.60 -8.22
C TYR A 122 5.12 12.16 -7.07
N GLU A 123 5.55 12.45 -5.86
CA GLU A 123 4.81 12.16 -4.65
C GLU A 123 4.94 13.33 -3.67
N HIS A 124 3.84 13.72 -3.04
CA HIS A 124 3.83 14.67 -1.94
C HIS A 124 3.02 14.11 -0.77
N HIS A 125 3.71 13.82 0.32
CA HIS A 125 3.11 13.37 1.58
C HIS A 125 2.70 14.56 2.46
N TYR A 126 1.42 14.63 2.81
CA TYR A 126 0.81 15.53 3.77
C TYR A 126 0.33 14.75 5.00
N PRO A 127 1.12 14.71 6.09
CA PRO A 127 0.66 14.10 7.32
C PRO A 127 -0.44 14.98 7.94
N ASP A 128 -1.61 14.40 8.20
CA ASP A 128 -2.64 15.04 9.00
C ASP A 128 -2.29 14.85 10.48
N ARG A 129 -1.54 15.81 11.02
CA ARG A 129 -0.94 15.70 12.36
C ARG A 129 -1.97 15.55 13.48
N GLN A 130 -3.23 15.94 13.27
CA GLN A 130 -4.27 15.76 14.29
C GLN A 130 -4.77 14.31 14.39
N LYS A 131 -4.30 13.43 13.50
CA LYS A 131 -4.81 12.07 13.33
C LYS A 131 -3.73 11.00 13.46
N HIS A 132 -2.66 11.31 14.20
CA HIS A 132 -1.73 10.31 14.70
C HIS A 132 -2.05 10.06 16.17
N LEU A 133 -2.53 8.86 16.47
CA LEU A 133 -2.99 8.46 17.80
C LEU A 133 -2.32 7.14 18.18
N ILE A 134 -1.69 7.10 19.36
CA ILE A 134 -1.14 5.87 19.93
C ILE A 134 -1.90 5.59 21.21
N MET A 135 -2.43 4.37 21.35
CA MET A 135 -3.24 3.99 22.51
C MET A 135 -2.81 2.64 23.05
N ASP A 136 -2.90 2.51 24.36
CA ASP A 136 -2.98 1.22 25.05
C ASP A 136 -4.39 0.66 24.79
N LEU A 137 -4.49 -0.46 24.08
CA LEU A 137 -5.80 -0.98 23.68
C LEU A 137 -6.55 -1.65 24.85
N ASP A 138 -5.86 -2.09 25.90
CA ASP A 138 -6.49 -2.73 27.06
C ASP A 138 -7.20 -1.70 27.94
N THR A 139 -6.59 -0.52 28.11
CA THR A 139 -7.11 0.53 29.01
C THR A 139 -7.72 1.71 28.27
N GLY A 140 -7.46 1.84 26.97
CA GLY A 140 -7.87 2.96 26.11
C GLY A 140 -7.21 4.30 26.45
N ARG A 141 -6.12 4.31 27.24
CA ARG A 141 -5.34 5.53 27.47
C ARG A 141 -4.51 5.88 26.24
N GLU A 142 -4.38 7.18 26.00
CA GLU A 142 -3.49 7.72 24.97
C GLU A 142 -2.04 7.68 25.47
N LEU A 143 -1.14 7.18 24.62
CA LEU A 143 0.29 7.07 24.90
C LEU A 143 1.05 8.15 24.11
N GLN A 144 1.94 8.88 24.79
CA GLN A 144 2.70 9.96 24.16
C GLN A 144 4.06 9.48 23.67
N LEU A 145 4.50 9.92 22.49
CA LEU A 145 5.87 9.68 22.00
C LEU A 145 6.93 10.42 22.83
N LYS A 146 8.09 9.78 23.08
CA LYS A 146 9.26 10.41 23.73
C LYS A 146 9.79 11.60 22.96
N LYS A 147 9.94 11.41 21.66
CA LYS A 147 10.36 12.43 20.71
C LYS A 147 9.16 12.72 19.83
N HIS A 148 8.86 13.99 19.64
CA HIS A 148 7.90 14.35 18.60
C HIS A 148 8.43 13.89 17.25
N ILE A 149 7.75 12.92 16.65
CA ILE A 149 7.96 12.58 15.26
C ILE A 149 7.36 13.73 14.47
N SER A 150 8.21 14.65 13.99
CA SER A 150 7.75 15.56 12.95
C SER A 150 7.58 14.71 11.71
N LEU A 151 6.37 14.20 11.48
CA LEU A 151 5.94 13.82 10.15
C LEU A 151 5.94 15.14 9.37
N GLY A 152 7.10 15.47 8.81
CA GLY A 152 7.28 16.61 7.95
C GLY A 152 6.60 16.32 6.64
N SER A 153 6.17 17.38 5.95
CA SER A 153 5.72 17.22 4.58
C SER A 153 6.92 16.91 3.69
N VAL A 154 6.88 15.72 3.08
CA VAL A 154 7.94 15.19 2.21
C VAL A 154 7.46 15.23 0.77
N LYS A 155 8.36 15.61 -0.14
CA LYS A 155 8.14 15.51 -1.58
C LYS A 155 9.22 14.64 -2.19
N ASN A 156 8.83 13.73 -3.07
CA ASN A 156 9.73 12.85 -3.78
C ASN A 156 9.51 12.95 -5.29
N ILE A 157 10.60 12.82 -6.04
CA ILE A 157 10.57 12.61 -7.48
C ILE A 157 11.39 11.35 -7.77
N LEU A 158 10.85 10.43 -8.55
CA LEU A 158 11.51 9.21 -9.00
C LEU A 158 11.50 9.19 -10.53
N THR A 159 12.64 8.84 -11.13
CA THR A 159 12.80 8.65 -12.58
C THR A 159 13.47 7.30 -12.84
N SER A 160 13.76 6.94 -14.10
CA SER A 160 14.60 5.79 -14.41
C SER A 160 16.00 5.90 -13.80
N ASP A 161 16.56 7.10 -13.73
CA ASP A 161 17.99 7.32 -13.48
C ASP A 161 18.29 7.79 -12.05
N TYR A 162 17.41 8.60 -11.48
CA TYR A 162 17.61 9.22 -10.18
C TYR A 162 16.34 9.28 -9.33
N GLN A 163 16.53 9.51 -8.04
CA GLN A 163 15.49 9.95 -7.12
C GLN A 163 15.89 11.27 -6.46
N ILE A 164 14.91 12.13 -6.20
CA ILE A 164 15.05 13.33 -5.39
C ILE A 164 14.14 13.19 -4.19
N HIS A 165 14.71 13.33 -2.99
CA HIS A 165 13.96 13.39 -1.75
C HIS A 165 14.07 14.81 -1.18
N CYS A 166 12.93 15.45 -0.90
CA CYS A 166 12.87 16.75 -0.27
C CYS A 166 12.12 16.66 1.06
N GLY A 167 12.83 16.95 2.14
CA GLY A 167 12.29 16.96 3.50
C GLY A 167 12.59 18.27 4.23
N ALA A 168 12.17 18.35 5.48
CA ALA A 168 12.59 19.42 6.37
C ALA A 168 14.08 19.23 6.70
N ASP A 169 14.86 20.30 6.59
CA ASP A 169 16.26 20.34 7.03
C ASP A 169 16.33 20.84 8.48
N ARG A 170 15.70 21.99 8.74
CA ARG A 170 15.55 22.55 10.08
C ARG A 170 14.09 22.78 10.42
N VAL A 171 13.72 22.37 11.61
CA VAL A 171 12.36 22.47 12.15
C VAL A 171 12.40 23.30 13.43
N ARG A 172 11.51 24.29 13.54
CA ARG A 172 11.28 25.06 14.76
C ARG A 172 9.78 25.10 15.03
N ASP A 173 9.37 24.83 16.27
CA ASP A 173 7.96 24.84 16.67
C ASP A 173 7.08 24.01 15.72
N ARG A 174 7.61 22.87 15.26
CA ARG A 174 6.97 21.93 14.32
C ARG A 174 6.76 22.48 12.90
N VAL A 175 7.28 23.65 12.57
CA VAL A 175 7.27 24.23 11.22
C VAL A 175 8.67 24.08 10.62
N ALA A 176 8.74 23.50 9.41
CA ALA A 176 9.96 23.49 8.65
C ALA A 176 10.24 24.92 8.15
N PHE A 177 11.35 25.51 8.57
CA PHE A 177 11.77 26.84 8.11
C PHE A 177 12.96 26.79 7.15
N SER A 178 13.59 25.62 7.01
CA SER A 178 14.44 25.29 5.87
C SER A 178 14.14 23.88 5.38
N ARG A 179 14.32 23.67 4.08
CA ARG A 179 14.22 22.37 3.41
C ARG A 179 15.56 22.00 2.78
N MET A 180 15.74 20.70 2.61
CA MET A 180 16.85 20.14 1.84
C MET A 180 16.30 19.11 0.86
N ALA A 181 16.69 19.27 -0.41
CA ALA A 181 16.48 18.29 -1.45
C ALA A 181 17.78 17.53 -1.72
N VAL A 182 17.70 16.21 -1.78
CA VAL A 182 18.84 15.34 -2.08
C VAL A 182 18.52 14.54 -3.33
N LYS A 183 19.24 14.83 -4.42
CA LYS A 183 19.22 14.05 -5.65
C LYS A 183 20.33 13.02 -5.63
N GLN A 184 20.01 11.78 -5.99
CA GLN A 184 20.97 10.68 -6.05
C GLN A 184 20.54 9.63 -7.07
N VAL A 185 21.47 8.76 -7.46
CA VAL A 185 21.19 7.63 -8.36
C VAL A 185 20.06 6.79 -7.78
N ARG A 186 19.15 6.34 -8.65
CA ARG A 186 18.04 5.49 -8.25
C ARG A 186 18.60 4.20 -7.63
N PRO A 187 18.24 3.89 -6.37
CA PRO A 187 18.66 2.65 -5.74
C PRO A 187 18.14 1.44 -6.52
N LYS A 188 19.00 0.45 -6.76
CA LYS A 188 18.59 -0.83 -7.35
C LYS A 188 18.07 -1.74 -6.24
N GLY A 189 16.90 -2.35 -6.45
CA GLY A 189 16.31 -3.32 -5.52
C GLY A 189 15.30 -2.71 -4.53
N LYS A 190 14.80 -3.54 -3.61
CA LYS A 190 13.84 -3.11 -2.58
C LYS A 190 14.57 -2.31 -1.50
N LEU A 191 14.16 -1.06 -1.33
CA LEU A 191 14.59 -0.23 -0.21
C LEU A 191 13.96 -0.75 1.08
N THR A 192 14.77 -0.97 2.11
CA THR A 192 14.30 -1.22 3.46
C THR A 192 14.27 0.08 4.25
N CYS A 193 13.46 0.17 5.31
CA CYS A 193 13.42 1.34 6.19
C CYS A 193 14.80 1.68 6.80
N GLY A 194 15.72 0.72 6.88
CA GLY A 194 17.09 0.91 7.37
C GLY A 194 18.08 1.46 6.34
N SER A 195 17.70 1.57 5.06
CA SER A 195 18.60 2.02 3.98
C SER A 195 18.93 3.52 4.02
N GLY A 196 18.36 4.28 4.96
CA GLY A 196 18.47 5.74 5.02
C GLY A 196 17.80 6.46 3.84
N LEU A 197 17.10 5.70 2.98
CA LEU A 197 16.40 6.21 1.81
C LEU A 197 14.91 5.99 1.99
N TYR A 198 14.15 7.07 1.86
CA TYR A 198 12.71 7.01 1.93
C TYR A 198 12.17 6.36 0.65
N PRO A 199 11.43 5.24 0.75
CA PRO A 199 10.80 4.64 -0.42
C PRO A 199 9.79 5.64 -0.99
N VAL A 200 9.90 5.92 -2.28
CA VAL A 200 8.91 6.71 -3.01
C VAL A 200 7.68 5.84 -3.22
N PHE A 201 6.51 6.36 -2.84
CA PHE A 201 5.26 5.66 -3.10
C PHE A 201 4.90 5.79 -4.58
N ASP A 202 4.85 4.65 -5.27
CA ASP A 202 4.35 4.57 -6.64
C ASP A 202 2.94 3.97 -6.61
N PRO A 203 1.89 4.73 -7.00
CA PRO A 203 0.52 4.26 -6.92
C PRO A 203 0.27 3.04 -7.82
N ARG A 204 1.09 2.78 -8.84
CA ARG A 204 0.97 1.59 -9.70
C ARG A 204 1.27 0.30 -8.95
N GLU A 205 2.06 0.35 -7.88
CA GLU A 205 2.35 -0.81 -7.03
C GLU A 205 1.08 -1.31 -6.31
N THR A 206 0.05 -0.48 -6.16
CA THR A 206 -1.24 -0.89 -5.59
C THR A 206 -2.01 -1.86 -6.49
N MET A 207 -1.71 -1.88 -7.79
CA MET A 207 -2.32 -2.81 -8.77
C MET A 207 -1.50 -4.10 -8.94
N ARG A 208 -0.36 -4.24 -8.25
CA ARG A 208 0.51 -5.40 -8.38
C ARG A 208 0.20 -6.47 -7.35
N VAL A 209 0.41 -7.72 -7.76
CA VAL A 209 0.31 -8.89 -6.90
C VAL A 209 1.70 -9.54 -6.84
N PHE A 210 2.18 -9.87 -5.64
CA PHE A 210 3.54 -10.39 -5.41
C PHE A 210 4.66 -9.44 -5.86
N GLY A 211 4.37 -8.12 -5.96
CA GLY A 211 5.30 -7.12 -6.48
C GLY A 211 5.49 -7.16 -8.01
N ASN A 212 4.75 -8.01 -8.72
CA ASN A 212 4.75 -8.10 -10.18
C ASN A 212 3.41 -7.64 -10.76
N PRO A 213 3.40 -7.13 -12.00
CA PRO A 213 2.16 -7.02 -12.75
C PRO A 213 1.54 -8.41 -12.96
N LEU A 214 0.20 -8.51 -12.89
CA LEU A 214 -0.51 -9.78 -12.87
C LEU A 214 -0.18 -10.69 -14.07
N TRP A 215 -0.06 -10.13 -15.28
CA TRP A 215 0.28 -10.90 -16.47
C TRP A 215 1.67 -11.55 -16.40
N LYS A 216 2.63 -10.92 -15.71
CA LYS A 216 3.95 -11.54 -15.46
C LYS A 216 3.84 -12.65 -14.44
N THR A 217 3.02 -12.46 -13.40
CA THR A 217 2.73 -13.51 -12.42
C THR A 217 2.14 -14.73 -13.10
N PHE A 218 1.10 -14.57 -13.93
CA PHE A 218 0.50 -15.70 -14.66
C PHE A 218 1.48 -16.35 -15.63
N ALA A 219 2.25 -15.58 -16.40
CA ALA A 219 3.28 -16.13 -17.28
C ALA A 219 4.31 -17.01 -16.52
N ASN A 220 4.70 -16.62 -15.30
CA ASN A 220 5.59 -17.42 -14.47
C ASN A 220 4.96 -18.75 -14.03
N TYR A 221 3.67 -18.77 -13.68
CA TYR A 221 2.96 -20.00 -13.33
C TYR A 221 2.71 -20.89 -14.54
N LEU A 222 2.38 -20.32 -15.71
CA LEU A 222 2.26 -21.08 -16.96
C LEU A 222 3.58 -21.75 -17.33
N ALA A 223 4.70 -21.02 -17.28
CA ALA A 223 6.01 -21.60 -17.51
C ALA A 223 6.38 -22.70 -16.49
N TYR A 224 5.87 -22.63 -15.27
CA TYR A 224 6.00 -23.70 -14.28
C TYR A 224 5.18 -24.93 -14.65
N ILE A 225 3.91 -24.75 -15.01
CA ILE A 225 2.99 -25.81 -15.43
C ILE A 225 3.54 -26.53 -16.67
N ASP A 226 4.02 -25.79 -17.68
CA ASP A 226 4.61 -26.36 -18.89
C ASP A 226 5.80 -27.27 -18.58
N LYS A 227 6.59 -26.90 -17.55
CA LYS A 227 7.80 -27.62 -17.15
C LYS A 227 7.53 -28.80 -16.23
N HIS A 228 6.53 -28.70 -15.35
CA HIS A 228 6.33 -29.63 -14.23
C HIS A 228 5.00 -30.38 -14.26
N GLY A 229 4.11 -30.05 -15.20
CA GLY A 229 2.74 -30.52 -15.24
C GLY A 229 1.78 -29.63 -14.42
N PRO A 230 0.45 -29.80 -14.60
CA PRO A 230 -0.59 -29.02 -13.91
C PRO A 230 -0.65 -29.26 -12.40
N SER A 231 -0.12 -30.40 -11.95
CA SER A 231 0.06 -30.75 -10.55
C SER A 231 1.43 -31.39 -10.38
N SER A 232 2.22 -30.89 -9.42
CA SER A 232 3.54 -31.41 -9.12
C SER A 232 3.82 -31.40 -7.61
N ILE A 233 4.85 -32.12 -7.19
CA ILE A 233 5.32 -32.09 -5.79
C ILE A 233 6.57 -31.21 -5.71
N PHE A 234 6.52 -30.17 -4.86
CA PHE A 234 7.66 -29.31 -4.57
C PHE A 234 7.87 -29.20 -3.07
N GLN A 235 9.04 -29.60 -2.59
CA GLN A 235 9.41 -29.58 -1.17
C GLN A 235 8.39 -30.30 -0.26
N GLY A 236 7.78 -31.38 -0.75
CA GLY A 236 6.78 -32.16 -0.03
C GLY A 236 5.34 -31.64 -0.13
N TYR A 237 5.12 -30.52 -0.81
CA TYR A 237 3.80 -29.94 -1.01
C TYR A 237 3.29 -30.15 -2.43
N THR A 238 1.97 -30.32 -2.55
CA THR A 238 1.30 -30.38 -3.85
C THR A 238 1.14 -28.97 -4.40
N MET A 239 1.75 -28.71 -5.54
CA MET A 239 1.67 -27.47 -6.27
C MET A 239 0.67 -27.66 -7.40
N GLU A 240 -0.56 -27.19 -7.20
CA GLU A 240 -1.63 -27.23 -8.20
C GLU A 240 -2.26 -25.85 -8.34
N VAL A 241 -2.33 -25.34 -9.57
CA VAL A 241 -3.13 -24.15 -9.86
C VAL A 241 -4.58 -24.57 -10.04
N LYS A 242 -5.50 -23.92 -9.31
CA LYS A 242 -6.93 -24.15 -9.44
C LYS A 242 -7.61 -22.89 -9.94
N LEU A 243 -8.59 -23.07 -10.82
CA LEU A 243 -9.37 -21.97 -11.36
C LEU A 243 -10.85 -22.34 -11.26
N GLU A 244 -11.64 -21.42 -10.73
CA GLU A 244 -13.09 -21.50 -10.69
C GLU A 244 -13.66 -20.26 -11.39
N GLU A 245 -14.78 -20.41 -12.07
CA GLU A 245 -15.49 -19.29 -12.68
C GLU A 245 -16.92 -19.18 -12.16
N CYS A 246 -17.47 -17.97 -12.20
CA CYS A 246 -18.90 -17.76 -12.00
C CYS A 246 -19.38 -16.56 -12.82
N ASN A 247 -20.69 -16.54 -13.09
CA ASN A 247 -21.36 -15.41 -13.71
C ASN A 247 -22.39 -14.85 -12.72
N VAL A 248 -22.38 -13.53 -12.54
CA VAL A 248 -23.37 -12.78 -11.75
C VAL A 248 -23.99 -11.73 -12.67
N GLY A 249 -25.14 -12.06 -13.27
CA GLY A 249 -25.66 -11.30 -14.41
C GLY A 249 -24.67 -11.35 -15.58
N ASP A 250 -24.30 -10.18 -16.11
CA ASP A 250 -23.31 -10.03 -17.20
C ASP A 250 -21.86 -9.96 -16.70
N VAL A 251 -21.64 -10.04 -15.38
CA VAL A 251 -20.30 -9.97 -14.79
C VAL A 251 -19.72 -11.37 -14.67
N LYS A 252 -18.60 -11.58 -15.37
CA LYS A 252 -17.80 -12.81 -15.28
C LYS A 252 -16.71 -12.63 -14.23
N LYS A 253 -16.61 -13.59 -13.31
CA LYS A 253 -15.58 -13.61 -12.26
C LYS A 253 -14.77 -14.89 -12.33
N TYR A 254 -13.49 -14.78 -12.00
CA TYR A 254 -12.57 -15.91 -11.91
C TYR A 254 -11.89 -15.91 -10.55
N LYS A 255 -11.95 -17.04 -9.85
CA LYS A 255 -11.20 -17.30 -8.62
C LYS A 255 -10.04 -18.21 -8.97
N ILE A 256 -8.82 -17.72 -8.75
CA ILE A 256 -7.58 -18.38 -9.11
C ILE A 256 -6.82 -18.66 -7.82
N VAL A 257 -6.52 -19.92 -7.56
CA VAL A 257 -5.70 -20.36 -6.42
C VAL A 257 -4.32 -20.73 -6.95
N LEU A 258 -3.32 -19.98 -6.49
CA LEU A 258 -1.93 -20.13 -6.86
C LEU A 258 -1.15 -20.72 -5.67
N PRO A 259 -0.44 -21.85 -5.84
CA PRO A 259 0.34 -22.47 -4.78
C PRO A 259 1.72 -21.79 -4.65
N GLY A 260 2.24 -21.75 -3.44
CA GLY A 260 3.56 -21.21 -3.13
C GLY A 260 4.21 -21.91 -1.94
N VAL A 261 5.48 -21.58 -1.69
CA VAL A 261 6.22 -22.00 -0.49
C VAL A 261 6.99 -20.80 0.05
N SER A 262 6.97 -20.61 1.37
CA SER A 262 7.64 -19.48 2.02
C SER A 262 9.14 -19.40 1.68
N SER A 263 9.62 -18.17 1.49
CA SER A 263 11.05 -17.88 1.31
C SER A 263 11.68 -17.51 2.66
N GLY A 264 12.26 -18.50 3.36
CA GLY A 264 12.99 -18.28 4.62
C GLY A 264 12.37 -19.05 5.79
N GLY A 265 13.17 -19.34 6.81
CA GLY A 265 12.74 -20.14 7.97
C GLY A 265 12.28 -21.56 7.61
N PRO A 266 11.50 -22.22 8.49
CA PRO A 266 10.78 -23.44 8.15
C PRO A 266 9.90 -23.19 6.92
N LYS A 267 9.97 -24.11 5.96
CA LYS A 267 9.14 -24.06 4.75
C LYS A 267 7.70 -24.33 5.14
N VAL A 268 6.80 -23.41 4.78
CA VAL A 268 5.36 -23.57 4.94
C VAL A 268 4.69 -23.46 3.59
N TYR A 269 3.63 -24.24 3.41
CA TYR A 269 2.79 -24.14 2.21
C TYR A 269 2.03 -22.83 2.24
N MET A 270 2.08 -22.13 1.12
CA MET A 270 1.34 -20.89 0.90
C MET A 270 0.30 -21.12 -0.20
N SER A 271 -0.88 -20.57 -0.02
CA SER A 271 -1.91 -20.53 -1.04
C SER A 271 -2.36 -19.09 -1.23
N PHE A 272 -2.34 -18.64 -2.47
CA PHE A 272 -2.75 -17.29 -2.82
C PHE A 272 -4.02 -17.35 -3.66
N THR A 273 -5.12 -16.86 -3.10
CA THR A 273 -6.41 -16.79 -3.80
C THR A 273 -6.59 -15.40 -4.39
N LEU A 274 -6.82 -15.33 -5.69
CA LEU A 274 -7.10 -14.11 -6.44
C LEU A 274 -8.52 -14.19 -6.99
N VAL A 275 -9.30 -13.12 -6.85
CA VAL A 275 -10.57 -12.97 -7.57
C VAL A 275 -10.40 -11.86 -8.60
N CYS A 276 -10.56 -12.18 -9.88
CA CYS A 276 -10.56 -11.25 -11.00
C CYS A 276 -11.99 -11.07 -11.51
N SER A 277 -12.35 -9.86 -11.95
CA SER A 277 -13.73 -9.56 -12.32
C SER A 277 -13.82 -8.72 -13.60
N SER A 278 -14.72 -9.08 -14.51
CA SER A 278 -14.89 -8.38 -15.80
C SER A 278 -15.39 -6.94 -15.64
N ASP A 279 -16.17 -6.66 -14.61
CA ASP A 279 -16.62 -5.30 -14.25
C ASP A 279 -15.47 -4.38 -13.80
N ALA A 280 -14.32 -4.95 -13.45
CA ALA A 280 -13.08 -4.27 -13.12
C ALA A 280 -12.02 -4.44 -14.24
N GLY A 281 -12.42 -4.78 -15.47
CA GLY A 281 -11.50 -5.01 -16.59
C GLY A 281 -10.60 -6.23 -16.39
N PHE A 282 -11.10 -7.24 -15.67
CA PHE A 282 -10.38 -8.44 -15.23
C PHE A 282 -9.22 -8.18 -14.25
N ASN A 283 -9.10 -6.97 -13.69
CA ASN A 283 -8.19 -6.72 -12.58
C ASN A 283 -8.59 -7.52 -11.33
N VAL A 284 -7.64 -7.70 -10.42
CA VAL A 284 -7.86 -8.36 -9.12
C VAL A 284 -8.71 -7.46 -8.23
N VAL A 285 -9.85 -7.97 -7.77
CA VAL A 285 -10.78 -7.31 -6.85
C VAL A 285 -10.68 -7.85 -5.42
N SER A 286 -10.14 -9.06 -5.25
CA SER A 286 -9.82 -9.64 -3.94
C SER A 286 -8.56 -10.51 -4.03
N TYR A 287 -7.75 -10.45 -2.97
CA TYR A 287 -6.56 -11.26 -2.76
C TYR A 287 -6.57 -11.77 -1.34
N SER A 288 -6.28 -13.05 -1.16
CA SER A 288 -6.00 -13.63 0.14
C SER A 288 -4.76 -14.50 0.08
N GLU A 289 -3.94 -14.40 1.11
CA GLU A 289 -2.78 -15.24 1.34
C GLU A 289 -3.07 -16.11 2.55
N THR A 290 -2.99 -17.43 2.38
CA THR A 290 -3.11 -18.40 3.47
C THR A 290 -1.83 -19.23 3.61
N ALA A 291 -1.49 -19.60 4.83
CA ALA A 291 -0.44 -20.55 5.17
C ALA A 291 -1.04 -21.79 5.81
N ASP A 292 -0.37 -22.93 5.67
CA ASP A 292 -0.79 -24.22 6.26
C ASP A 292 -2.26 -24.56 5.97
N TYR A 293 -2.71 -24.23 4.76
CA TYR A 293 -4.06 -24.45 4.21
C TYR A 293 -5.17 -23.53 4.73
N ASP A 294 -5.16 -23.08 5.99
CA ASP A 294 -6.29 -22.34 6.57
C ASP A 294 -5.94 -21.02 7.27
N LYS A 295 -4.68 -20.76 7.60
CA LYS A 295 -4.28 -19.54 8.30
C LYS A 295 -4.16 -18.36 7.37
N ILE A 296 -5.10 -17.43 7.42
CA ILE A 296 -5.04 -16.19 6.64
C ILE A 296 -3.90 -15.31 7.18
N LEU A 297 -2.96 -14.92 6.31
CA LEU A 297 -1.88 -13.98 6.64
C LEU A 297 -2.15 -12.58 6.12
N GLU A 298 -2.80 -12.49 4.96
CA GLU A 298 -3.14 -11.23 4.33
C GLU A 298 -4.46 -11.34 3.59
N HIS A 299 -5.25 -10.29 3.66
CA HIS A 299 -6.43 -10.11 2.83
C HIS A 299 -6.43 -8.69 2.27
N LYS A 300 -6.71 -8.55 0.97
CA LYS A 300 -6.83 -7.28 0.28
C LYS A 300 -8.06 -7.27 -0.61
N THR A 301 -8.70 -6.11 -0.71
CA THR A 301 -9.77 -5.89 -1.69
C THR A 301 -9.52 -4.60 -2.44
N TRP A 302 -10.00 -4.55 -3.68
CA TRP A 302 -9.93 -3.39 -4.55
C TRP A 302 -11.30 -3.10 -5.15
N ASN A 303 -11.67 -1.83 -5.11
CA ASN A 303 -12.74 -1.29 -5.92
C ASN A 303 -12.11 -0.48 -7.05
N TYR A 304 -12.61 -0.65 -8.27
CA TYR A 304 -12.12 0.07 -9.45
C TYR A 304 -13.15 1.07 -9.96
N GLY A 305 -12.65 2.16 -10.54
CA GLY A 305 -13.42 3.08 -11.36
C GLY A 305 -12.87 3.07 -12.78
N LEU A 306 -13.75 3.24 -13.77
CA LEU A 306 -13.38 3.42 -15.17
C LEU A 306 -13.24 4.91 -15.46
N ILE A 307 -12.01 5.40 -15.62
CA ILE A 307 -11.72 6.82 -15.95
C ILE A 307 -10.99 6.87 -17.28
N ASN A 308 -11.55 7.60 -18.25
CA ASN A 308 -10.99 7.74 -19.60
C ASN A 308 -10.64 6.39 -20.26
N GLY A 309 -11.50 5.38 -20.07
CA GLY A 309 -11.32 4.04 -20.66
C GLY A 309 -10.30 3.15 -19.96
N VAL A 310 -9.77 3.56 -18.80
CA VAL A 310 -8.82 2.80 -17.98
C VAL A 310 -9.45 2.47 -16.63
N TYR A 311 -9.41 1.20 -16.24
CA TYR A 311 -9.76 0.77 -14.89
C TYR A 311 -8.61 1.08 -13.94
N ILE A 312 -8.88 1.92 -12.94
CA ILE A 312 -7.94 2.32 -11.89
C ILE A 312 -8.55 2.12 -10.50
N PRO A 313 -7.76 1.81 -9.46
CA PRO A 313 -8.27 1.68 -8.11
C PRO A 313 -8.92 2.99 -7.62
N VAL A 314 -10.09 2.89 -6.98
CA VAL A 314 -10.74 3.99 -6.25
C VAL A 314 -10.69 3.76 -4.74
N LYS A 315 -10.64 2.50 -4.32
CA LYS A 315 -10.47 2.11 -2.92
C LYS A 315 -9.69 0.80 -2.86
N GLN A 316 -8.80 0.69 -1.89
CA GLN A 316 -8.17 -0.57 -1.52
C GLN A 316 -8.26 -0.74 -0.01
N THR A 317 -8.58 -1.94 0.45
CA THR A 317 -8.38 -2.32 1.85
C THR A 317 -7.32 -3.41 1.94
N LYS A 318 -6.62 -3.45 3.07
CA LYS A 318 -5.62 -4.46 3.38
C LYS A 318 -5.70 -4.79 4.85
N GLN A 319 -5.62 -6.07 5.17
CA GLN A 319 -5.51 -6.62 6.51
C GLN A 319 -4.36 -7.61 6.52
N ARG A 320 -3.54 -7.60 7.57
CA ARG A 320 -2.50 -8.59 7.84
C ARG A 320 -2.71 -9.18 9.22
N PHE A 321 -2.42 -10.46 9.34
CA PHE A 321 -2.64 -11.22 10.56
C PHE A 321 -1.35 -11.89 11.00
N ASP A 322 -1.17 -12.00 12.31
CA ASP A 322 -0.07 -12.76 12.89
C ASP A 322 -0.21 -14.24 12.54
N TYR A 323 0.88 -14.84 12.08
CA TYR A 323 0.89 -16.23 11.64
C TYR A 323 0.62 -17.25 12.77
N LEU A 324 1.02 -16.92 14.00
CA LEU A 324 0.92 -17.83 15.15
C LEU A 324 -0.44 -17.71 15.83
N THR A 325 -0.94 -16.50 16.02
CA THR A 325 -2.19 -16.24 16.75
C THR A 325 -3.41 -16.07 15.84
N GLY A 326 -3.21 -15.67 14.59
CA GLY A 326 -4.29 -15.29 13.67
C GLY A 326 -4.90 -13.92 13.98
N ASP A 327 -4.35 -13.18 14.94
CA ASP A 327 -4.84 -11.84 15.30
C ASP A 327 -4.46 -10.81 14.24
N LEU A 328 -5.29 -9.78 14.07
CA LEU A 328 -4.99 -8.66 13.17
C LEU A 328 -3.78 -7.86 13.67
N ASP A 329 -2.76 -7.69 12.83
CA ASP A 329 -1.55 -6.92 13.11
C ASP A 329 -1.55 -5.55 12.44
N ASP A 330 -2.03 -5.48 11.19
CA ASP A 330 -2.04 -4.26 10.39
C ASP A 330 -3.31 -4.20 9.57
N GLN A 331 -3.95 -3.04 9.55
CA GLN A 331 -4.99 -2.76 8.57
C GLN A 331 -4.77 -1.40 7.93
N SER A 332 -5.12 -1.31 6.65
CA SER A 332 -5.08 -0.03 5.94
C SER A 332 -6.20 0.09 4.93
N THR A 333 -6.69 1.32 4.78
CA THR A 333 -7.61 1.72 3.71
C THR A 333 -6.99 2.86 2.92
N LEU A 334 -6.88 2.66 1.61
CA LEU A 334 -6.44 3.65 0.65
C LEU A 334 -7.66 4.08 -0.14
N THR A 335 -7.98 5.38 -0.15
CA THR A 335 -9.08 5.94 -0.94
C THR A 335 -8.51 6.94 -1.93
N PHE A 336 -8.62 6.65 -3.21
CA PHE A 336 -8.12 7.51 -4.28
C PHE A 336 -9.19 8.54 -4.64
N ILE A 337 -8.81 9.81 -4.63
CA ILE A 337 -9.68 10.96 -4.85
C ILE A 337 -9.06 11.90 -5.87
N GLU A 338 -9.88 12.75 -6.49
CA GLU A 338 -9.42 13.76 -7.47
C GLU A 338 -8.58 13.13 -8.61
N GLN A 339 -8.93 11.90 -9.00
CA GLN A 339 -8.16 11.14 -9.98
C GLN A 339 -8.35 11.66 -11.39
N LYS A 340 -7.24 11.82 -12.10
CA LYS A 340 -7.17 12.18 -13.52
C LYS A 340 -6.26 11.20 -14.22
N VAL A 341 -6.75 10.64 -15.33
CA VAL A 341 -6.04 9.63 -16.13
C VAL A 341 -5.90 10.12 -17.55
N ASN A 342 -4.70 9.96 -18.13
CA ASN A 342 -4.38 10.35 -19.50
C ASN A 342 -4.56 11.85 -19.80
N GLU A 343 -4.60 12.68 -18.75
CA GLU A 343 -4.49 14.14 -18.89
C GLU A 343 -3.00 14.55 -18.91
N PRO A 344 -2.62 15.59 -19.69
CA PRO A 344 -1.26 16.10 -19.69
C PRO A 344 -0.80 16.51 -18.27
N ILE A 345 0.41 16.08 -17.90
CA ILE A 345 1.07 16.52 -16.67
C ILE A 345 2.20 17.48 -17.07
N PRO A 346 2.24 18.72 -16.55
CA PRO A 346 3.33 19.64 -16.83
C PRO A 346 4.69 19.04 -16.45
N ALA A 347 5.68 19.15 -17.35
CA ALA A 347 7.00 18.54 -17.12
C ALA A 347 7.68 19.04 -15.84
N GLU A 348 7.41 20.28 -15.46
CA GLU A 348 7.88 20.92 -14.23
C GLU A 348 7.48 20.18 -12.94
N VAL A 349 6.39 19.41 -12.94
CA VAL A 349 5.96 18.57 -11.81
C VAL A 349 7.06 17.59 -11.38
N PHE A 350 7.83 17.07 -12.34
CA PHE A 350 8.90 16.10 -12.12
C PHE A 350 10.29 16.74 -11.96
N THR A 351 10.34 18.03 -11.63
CA THR A 351 11.61 18.77 -11.44
C THR A 351 11.74 19.33 -10.03
N TYR A 352 12.95 19.77 -9.67
CA TYR A 352 13.21 20.40 -8.38
C TYR A 352 12.35 21.64 -8.12
N LYS A 353 11.84 22.29 -9.18
CA LYS A 353 10.95 23.45 -9.08
C LYS A 353 9.64 23.12 -8.35
N ASN A 354 9.16 21.88 -8.45
CA ASN A 354 7.93 21.44 -7.77
C ASN A 354 8.15 20.94 -6.32
N LEU A 355 9.40 20.96 -5.83
CA LEU A 355 9.73 20.56 -4.45
C LEU A 355 9.35 21.63 -3.41
N GLY A 356 8.93 22.81 -3.85
CA GLY A 356 8.56 23.90 -2.94
C GLY A 356 9.75 24.43 -2.13
N LEU A 357 10.93 24.42 -2.74
CA LEU A 357 12.12 25.05 -2.17
C LEU A 357 11.94 26.57 -2.13
N GLN A 358 12.44 27.19 -1.07
CA GLN A 358 12.45 28.62 -0.85
C GLN A 358 13.88 29.16 -0.93
N ASN A 359 14.01 30.48 -1.06
CA ASN A 359 15.32 31.12 -1.10
C ASN A 359 16.14 30.75 0.15
N GLY A 360 17.34 30.21 -0.05
CA GLY A 360 18.22 29.73 1.02
C GLY A 360 18.11 28.23 1.33
N ASP A 361 17.14 27.52 0.77
CA ASP A 361 17.06 26.06 0.89
C ASP A 361 18.20 25.37 0.14
N LYS A 362 18.55 24.16 0.58
CA LYS A 362 19.66 23.40 0.03
C LYS A 362 19.19 22.39 -1.02
N PHE A 363 19.99 22.23 -2.07
CA PHE A 363 19.87 21.14 -3.02
C PHE A 363 21.22 20.42 -3.15
N ILE A 364 21.28 19.16 -2.74
CA ILE A 364 22.49 18.34 -2.83
C ILE A 364 22.33 17.37 -4.00
N ASP A 365 23.12 17.54 -5.05
CA ASP A 365 23.21 16.60 -6.16
C ASP A 365 24.39 15.63 -5.94
N LYS A 366 24.09 14.47 -5.35
CA LYS A 366 25.09 13.41 -5.15
C LYS A 366 25.54 12.77 -6.47
N THR A 367 24.80 12.91 -7.55
CA THR A 367 25.20 12.38 -8.86
C THR A 367 26.30 13.21 -9.50
N LEU A 368 26.40 14.49 -9.11
CA LEU A 368 27.43 15.42 -9.57
C LEU A 368 28.45 15.78 -8.47
N GLY A 369 28.22 15.36 -7.23
CA GLY A 369 29.05 15.74 -6.08
C GLY A 369 28.98 17.22 -5.75
N LYS A 370 27.84 17.88 -5.99
CA LYS A 370 27.66 19.33 -5.81
C LYS A 370 26.54 19.65 -4.82
N GLU A 371 26.73 20.73 -4.07
CA GLU A 371 25.69 21.37 -3.25
C GLU A 371 25.33 22.70 -3.91
N TYR A 372 24.06 23.06 -3.84
CA TYR A 372 23.53 24.31 -4.37
C TYR A 372 22.62 24.95 -3.33
N THR A 373 22.51 26.28 -3.38
CA THR A 373 21.49 27.05 -2.68
C THR A 373 20.40 27.46 -3.66
N TYR A 374 19.14 27.22 -3.32
CA TYR A 374 18.02 27.68 -4.14
C TYR A 374 17.85 29.19 -3.99
N GLN A 375 17.85 29.94 -5.09
CA GLN A 375 17.60 31.38 -5.12
C GLN A 375 16.79 31.77 -6.37
N ASN A 376 15.67 32.45 -6.17
CA ASN A 376 14.83 33.04 -7.22
C ASN A 376 14.44 32.07 -8.35
N GLY A 377 14.19 30.79 -8.02
CA GLY A 377 13.81 29.77 -9.01
C GLY A 377 14.99 28.94 -9.56
N GLU A 378 16.21 29.26 -9.16
CA GLU A 378 17.43 28.68 -9.70
C GLU A 378 18.30 28.04 -8.62
N LEU A 379 19.19 27.13 -9.03
CA LEU A 379 20.17 26.47 -8.17
C LEU A 379 21.52 27.17 -8.34
N ILE A 380 21.98 27.87 -7.29
CA ILE A 380 23.24 28.62 -7.27
C ILE A 380 24.31 27.77 -6.56
N PRO A 381 25.48 27.51 -7.20
CA PRO A 381 26.57 26.72 -6.60
C PRO A 381 27.13 27.26 -5.29
#